data_AF-A0A5B1BIH0-F1
#
_entry.id   AF-A0A5B1BIH0-F1
#
_cell.length_a   1.000
_cell.length_b   1.000
_cell.length_c   1.000
_cell.angle_alpha   90.00
_cell.angle_beta   90.00
_cell.angle_gamma   90.00
#
_symmetry.space_group_name_H-M   'P 1'
#
loop_
_entity.id
_entity.type
_entity.pdbx_description
1 polymer ?
#
loop_
_entity_poly.entity_id
_entity_poly.type
_entity_poly.pdbx_seq_one_letter_code
_entity_poly.pdbx_strand_id
1 'polypeptide(L)'
;MKTLKPSFKIKFLFLFSICLSFITTANTIDDRQGLEMAIFNSIYNKKYDLVIPKNITDKKLPLYIVLPGGLGTKNYTKFRDSLILPGLKNKKGIVFSPKISWKRTNQKALENIIVDFITVARKTFSIDTEKITLIGYSNGAIQATKLGKSKSFLFSSIVLMASNFKFSSKIKTPIYIIQGTKDRYFPIKKAYKSVSYAKEIGCDITFIVAEGKNDYNPSQYKSELKDLTTWLENTIWNPVL
;
A
#
# COMPACT_ATOMS: atom_id res chain seq x y z
N MET A 1 69.43 -54.35 -21.91
CA MET A 1 69.01 -55.43 -22.82
C MET A 1 67.67 -55.99 -22.34
N LYS A 2 66.65 -55.99 -23.21
CA LYS A 2 65.34 -56.70 -23.16
C LYS A 2 64.42 -56.43 -21.94
N THR A 3 63.44 -55.51 -22.03
CA THR A 3 62.03 -55.65 -22.49
C THR A 3 61.19 -56.70 -21.74
N LEU A 4 60.06 -56.24 -21.15
CA LEU A 4 58.70 -56.80 -21.36
C LEU A 4 57.63 -55.97 -20.60
N LYS A 5 56.67 -55.41 -21.35
CA LYS A 5 55.34 -54.99 -20.86
C LYS A 5 54.43 -56.25 -20.81
N PRO A 6 53.41 -56.29 -19.93
CA PRO A 6 52.03 -56.02 -20.38
C PRO A 6 51.17 -55.28 -19.34
N SER A 7 50.50 -54.18 -19.68
CA SER A 7 49.06 -54.09 -20.01
C SER A 7 48.09 -54.66 -18.96
N PHE A 8 47.32 -53.80 -18.27
CA PHE A 8 45.95 -54.14 -17.87
C PHE A 8 45.04 -52.91 -17.67
N LYS A 9 44.20 -52.71 -18.70
CA LYS A 9 42.85 -52.10 -18.76
C LYS A 9 42.37 -51.22 -17.59
N ILE A 10 42.27 -49.92 -17.87
CA ILE A 10 41.39 -48.98 -17.17
C ILE A 10 39.93 -49.37 -17.46
N LYS A 11 39.18 -49.79 -16.44
CA LYS A 11 37.70 -49.83 -16.52
C LYS A 11 37.20 -48.43 -16.17
N PHE A 12 36.88 -47.64 -17.21
CA PHE A 12 36.13 -46.40 -17.05
C PHE A 12 34.66 -46.78 -16.84
N LEU A 13 34.23 -46.81 -15.58
CA LEU A 13 32.82 -47.00 -15.25
C LEU A 13 32.10 -45.68 -15.49
N PHE A 14 31.41 -45.56 -16.63
CA PHE A 14 30.43 -44.50 -16.86
C PHE A 14 29.27 -44.72 -15.88
N LEU A 15 29.27 -43.99 -14.75
CA LEU A 15 28.06 -43.78 -13.98
C LEU A 15 27.20 -42.79 -14.76
N PHE A 16 26.22 -43.34 -15.49
CA PHE A 16 25.15 -42.56 -16.08
C PHE A 16 24.36 -41.91 -14.95
N SER A 17 24.39 -40.58 -14.93
CA SER A 17 23.60 -39.74 -14.04
C SER A 17 22.11 -40.04 -14.26
N ILE A 18 21.47 -40.67 -13.30
CA ILE A 18 20.01 -40.62 -13.18
C ILE A 18 19.72 -39.45 -12.24
N CYS A 19 19.71 -38.24 -12.81
CA CYS A 19 18.98 -37.14 -12.21
C CYS A 19 17.50 -37.52 -12.26
N LEU A 20 17.00 -38.11 -11.18
CA LEU A 20 15.57 -38.30 -10.96
C LEU A 20 14.97 -36.89 -10.82
N SER A 21 14.49 -36.33 -11.93
CA SER A 21 13.68 -35.13 -11.93
C SER A 21 12.38 -35.48 -11.21
N PHE A 22 12.28 -35.13 -9.94
CA PHE A 22 10.98 -34.97 -9.30
C PHE A 22 10.28 -33.81 -9.99
N ILE A 23 9.53 -34.11 -11.03
CA ILE A 23 8.46 -33.23 -11.50
C ILE A 23 7.37 -33.37 -10.44
N THR A 24 7.49 -32.58 -9.37
CA THR A 24 6.32 -32.28 -8.56
C THR A 24 5.41 -31.46 -9.46
N THR A 25 4.30 -32.05 -9.88
CA THR A 25 3.20 -31.33 -10.52
C THR A 25 2.66 -30.33 -9.49
N ALA A 26 3.23 -29.12 -9.52
CA ALA A 26 2.73 -27.98 -8.79
C ALA A 26 1.34 -27.67 -9.36
N ASN A 27 0.32 -28.04 -8.58
CA ASN A 27 -1.03 -27.58 -8.82
C ASN A 27 -1.02 -26.05 -8.84
N THR A 28 -1.38 -25.50 -9.99
CA THR A 28 -1.51 -24.09 -10.36
C THR A 28 -1.88 -23.15 -9.19
N ILE A 29 -0.87 -22.55 -8.58
CA ILE A 29 -0.98 -21.27 -7.89
C ILE A 29 -0.59 -20.24 -8.94
N ASP A 30 -1.51 -19.34 -9.31
CA ASP A 30 -1.31 -18.18 -10.21
C ASP A 30 0.17 -17.78 -10.34
N ASP A 31 0.78 -18.16 -11.46
CA ASP A 31 2.23 -18.21 -11.77
C ASP A 31 2.92 -16.81 -11.79
N ARG A 32 2.24 -15.79 -11.24
CA ARG A 32 2.65 -14.40 -11.16
C ARG A 32 3.01 -13.94 -9.75
N GLN A 33 2.75 -14.74 -8.73
CA GLN A 33 3.02 -14.38 -7.33
C GLN A 33 4.23 -15.16 -6.85
N GLY A 34 5.42 -14.55 -6.94
CA GLY A 34 6.69 -15.15 -6.49
C GLY A 34 6.67 -15.65 -5.04
N LEU A 35 7.70 -16.41 -4.64
CA LEU A 35 7.81 -17.10 -3.35
C LEU A 35 7.48 -16.18 -2.14
N GLU A 36 7.92 -14.92 -2.16
CA GLU A 36 7.66 -13.97 -1.08
C GLU A 36 6.19 -13.64 -0.91
N MET A 37 5.44 -13.55 -2.01
CA MET A 37 3.99 -13.31 -1.96
C MET A 37 3.26 -14.57 -1.49
N ALA A 38 3.73 -15.77 -1.82
CA ALA A 38 3.22 -17.01 -1.26
C ALA A 38 3.41 -17.10 0.26
N ILE A 39 4.57 -16.68 0.77
CA ILE A 39 4.86 -16.60 2.22
C ILE A 39 3.98 -15.53 2.88
N PHE A 40 3.86 -14.35 2.28
CA PHE A 40 2.96 -13.31 2.79
C PHE A 40 1.51 -13.82 2.86
N ASN A 41 1.06 -14.53 1.83
CA ASN A 41 -0.25 -15.14 1.76
C ASN A 41 -0.46 -16.20 2.84
N SER A 42 0.54 -17.02 3.17
CA SER A 42 0.40 -18.03 4.23
C SER A 42 0.18 -17.39 5.61
N ILE A 43 0.80 -16.24 5.88
CA ILE A 43 0.70 -15.50 7.15
C ILE A 43 -0.59 -14.66 7.23
N TYR A 44 -0.92 -13.96 6.13
CA TYR A 44 -1.96 -12.95 6.07
C TYR A 44 -3.19 -13.34 5.24
N ASN A 45 -3.37 -14.63 4.96
CA ASN A 45 -4.47 -15.14 4.15
C ASN A 45 -5.82 -14.55 4.58
N LYS A 46 -6.59 -14.02 3.62
CA LYS A 46 -7.90 -13.38 3.84
C LYS A 46 -7.88 -12.17 4.79
N LYS A 47 -6.74 -11.64 5.23
CA LYS A 47 -6.61 -10.49 6.15
C LYS A 47 -6.41 -9.15 5.45
N TYR A 48 -6.43 -9.10 4.12
CA TYR A 48 -6.30 -7.88 3.34
C TYR A 48 -7.16 -7.94 2.06
N ASP A 49 -7.30 -6.80 1.40
CA ASP A 49 -7.75 -6.67 0.01
C ASP A 49 -6.60 -6.09 -0.82
N LEU A 50 -6.42 -6.59 -2.04
CA LEU A 50 -5.34 -6.20 -2.93
C LEU A 50 -5.88 -6.05 -4.35
N VAL A 51 -5.65 -4.88 -4.93
CA VAL A 51 -5.94 -4.61 -6.34
C VAL A 51 -4.63 -4.36 -7.06
N ILE A 52 -4.36 -5.19 -8.06
CA ILE A 52 -3.21 -5.09 -8.95
C ILE A 52 -3.71 -4.62 -10.32
N PRO A 53 -3.05 -3.64 -10.96
CA PRO A 53 -3.41 -3.23 -12.31
C PRO A 53 -3.21 -4.37 -13.32
N LYS A 54 -4.13 -4.51 -14.30
CA LYS A 54 -4.12 -5.63 -15.26
C LYS A 54 -2.91 -5.62 -16.20
N ASN A 55 -2.43 -4.43 -16.57
CA ASN A 55 -1.33 -4.24 -17.51
C ASN A 55 -0.16 -3.59 -16.78
N ILE A 56 0.61 -4.40 -16.04
CA ILE A 56 1.88 -3.97 -15.47
C ILE A 56 2.87 -3.88 -16.63
N THR A 57 3.07 -2.67 -17.15
CA THR A 57 4.26 -2.38 -17.98
C THR A 57 5.50 -2.43 -17.09
N ASP A 58 6.71 -2.57 -17.63
CA ASP A 58 8.00 -2.52 -16.91
C ASP A 58 8.28 -1.21 -16.14
N LYS A 59 7.30 -0.31 -16.04
CA LYS A 59 7.33 0.90 -15.22
C LYS A 59 7.12 0.56 -13.76
N LYS A 60 7.92 1.20 -12.90
CA LYS A 60 7.73 1.10 -11.45
C LYS A 60 6.37 1.65 -11.04
N LEU A 61 5.61 0.88 -10.26
CA LEU A 61 4.22 1.20 -9.91
C LEU A 61 4.12 2.00 -8.61
N PRO A 62 3.30 3.06 -8.53
CA PRO A 62 2.94 3.64 -7.25
C PRO A 62 2.13 2.65 -6.40
N LEU A 63 2.24 2.78 -5.08
CA LEU A 63 1.54 1.95 -4.10
C LEU A 63 0.65 2.82 -3.21
N TYR A 64 -0.62 2.46 -3.12
CA TYR A 64 -1.60 3.09 -2.25
C TYR A 64 -1.97 2.15 -1.11
N ILE A 65 -1.63 2.53 0.12
CA ILE A 65 -2.06 1.84 1.34
C ILE A 65 -3.34 2.50 1.83
N VAL A 66 -4.45 1.78 1.87
CA VAL A 66 -5.77 2.35 2.17
C VAL A 66 -6.31 1.84 3.50
N LEU A 67 -6.56 2.77 4.42
CA LEU A 67 -7.13 2.56 5.74
C LEU A 67 -8.57 3.12 5.76
N PRO A 68 -9.60 2.32 5.45
CA PRO A 68 -10.99 2.78 5.37
C PRO A 68 -11.64 3.13 6.72
N GLY A 69 -11.04 2.76 7.86
CA GLY A 69 -11.67 2.94 9.16
C GLY A 69 -12.89 2.04 9.35
N GLY A 70 -13.83 2.44 10.22
CA GLY A 70 -14.92 1.59 10.74
C GLY A 70 -16.01 1.15 9.75
N LEU A 71 -15.73 1.07 8.45
CA LEU A 71 -16.68 0.65 7.42
C LEU A 71 -17.09 -0.82 7.53
N GLY A 72 -16.20 -1.67 8.06
CA GLY A 72 -16.42 -3.11 8.12
C GLY A 72 -16.35 -3.82 6.76
N THR A 73 -16.26 -5.16 6.80
CA THR A 73 -16.06 -6.00 5.61
C THR A 73 -17.14 -5.83 4.55
N LYS A 74 -18.41 -5.72 4.96
CA LYS A 74 -19.54 -5.64 4.02
C LYS A 74 -19.51 -4.38 3.15
N ASN A 75 -19.00 -3.26 3.68
CA ASN A 75 -19.02 -1.98 2.99
C ASN A 75 -17.71 -1.64 2.29
N TYR A 76 -16.61 -2.36 2.58
CA TYR A 76 -15.32 -2.06 1.99
C TYR A 76 -15.34 -2.18 0.47
N THR A 77 -15.95 -3.22 -0.11
CA THR A 77 -16.05 -3.38 -1.58
C THR A 77 -16.72 -2.17 -2.21
N LYS A 78 -17.86 -1.72 -1.66
CA LYS A 78 -18.56 -0.51 -2.12
C LYS A 78 -17.68 0.73 -1.98
N PHE A 79 -16.98 0.90 -0.86
CA PHE A 79 -16.04 2.02 -0.66
C PHE A 79 -14.91 2.01 -1.68
N ARG A 80 -14.28 0.86 -1.91
CA ARG A 80 -13.21 0.68 -2.89
C ARG A 80 -13.68 1.03 -4.29
N ASP A 81 -14.82 0.48 -4.70
CA ASP A 81 -15.30 0.57 -6.08
C ASP A 81 -15.97 1.91 -6.40
N SER A 82 -16.54 2.59 -5.40
CA SER A 82 -17.20 3.90 -5.60
C SER A 82 -16.32 5.11 -5.32
N LEU A 83 -15.25 4.96 -4.54
CA LEU A 83 -14.35 6.07 -4.17
C LEU A 83 -12.91 5.81 -4.57
N ILE A 84 -12.28 4.77 -4.02
CA ILE A 84 -10.82 4.59 -4.12
C ILE A 84 -10.38 4.37 -5.55
N LEU A 85 -10.90 3.35 -6.23
CA LEU A 85 -10.50 3.04 -7.61
C LEU A 85 -10.83 4.19 -8.59
N PRO A 86 -12.05 4.75 -8.61
CA PRO A 86 -12.36 5.82 -9.55
C PRO A 86 -11.69 7.15 -9.19
N GLY A 87 -11.38 7.39 -7.91
CA GLY A 87 -10.63 8.56 -7.46
C GLY A 87 -9.16 8.48 -7.86
N LEU A 88 -8.54 7.30 -7.73
CA LEU A 88 -7.16 7.05 -8.16
C LEU A 88 -7.04 6.78 -9.68
N LYS A 89 -7.92 7.40 -10.48
CA LYS A 89 -7.99 7.32 -11.95
C LYS A 89 -7.93 5.87 -12.49
N ASN A 90 -8.61 4.93 -11.81
CA ASN A 90 -8.77 3.53 -12.21
C ASN A 90 -7.44 2.78 -12.53
N LYS A 91 -6.60 2.59 -11.51
CA LYS A 91 -5.53 1.56 -11.47
C LYS A 91 -4.20 1.92 -12.16
N LYS A 92 -3.68 3.14 -11.95
CA LYS A 92 -2.25 3.41 -12.27
C LYS A 92 -1.26 2.89 -11.23
N GLY A 93 -1.73 2.18 -10.19
CA GLY A 93 -0.90 1.64 -9.12
C GLY A 93 -1.57 0.51 -8.37
N ILE A 94 -0.83 -0.07 -7.43
CA ILE A 94 -1.30 -1.15 -6.55
C ILE A 94 -2.09 -0.52 -5.41
N VAL A 95 -3.24 -1.10 -5.06
CA VAL A 95 -4.03 -0.70 -3.88
C VAL A 95 -4.02 -1.85 -2.89
N PHE A 96 -3.53 -1.59 -1.68
CA PHE A 96 -3.51 -2.54 -0.59
C PHE A 96 -4.31 -2.02 0.59
N SER A 97 -5.25 -2.81 1.12
CA SER A 97 -6.01 -2.46 2.30
C SER A 97 -6.03 -3.60 3.33
N PRO A 98 -5.36 -3.45 4.49
CA PRO A 98 -5.37 -4.46 5.52
C PRO A 98 -6.71 -4.44 6.28
N LYS A 99 -7.41 -5.58 6.36
CA LYS A 99 -8.75 -5.68 6.98
C LYS A 99 -8.79 -5.29 8.45
N ILE A 100 -7.65 -5.36 9.14
CA ILE A 100 -7.54 -4.92 10.53
C ILE A 100 -7.81 -3.41 10.71
N SER A 101 -7.64 -2.61 9.65
CA SER A 101 -7.98 -1.18 9.64
C SER A 101 -9.49 -0.92 9.49
N TRP A 102 -10.28 -1.95 9.17
CA TRP A 102 -11.71 -1.81 8.85
C TRP A 102 -12.62 -1.76 10.09
N LYS A 103 -12.03 -1.84 11.29
CA LYS A 103 -12.69 -1.91 12.61
C LYS A 103 -11.86 -1.13 13.67
N ARG A 104 -11.94 -1.53 14.95
CA ARG A 104 -10.99 -1.12 16.00
C ARG A 104 -9.69 -1.89 15.84
N THR A 105 -8.57 -1.17 15.83
CA THR A 105 -7.32 -1.71 15.30
C THR A 105 -6.26 -1.85 16.39
N ASN A 106 -5.63 -3.02 16.45
CA ASN A 106 -4.33 -3.17 17.09
C ASN A 106 -3.27 -2.47 16.21
N GLN A 107 -2.70 -1.37 16.71
CA GLN A 107 -1.78 -0.53 15.95
C GLN A 107 -0.53 -1.29 15.51
N LYS A 108 0.02 -2.17 16.35
CA LYS A 108 1.24 -2.91 16.03
C LYS A 108 1.00 -3.95 14.94
N ALA A 109 -0.13 -4.67 15.01
CA ALA A 109 -0.50 -5.62 13.97
C ALA A 109 -0.79 -4.93 12.62
N LEU A 110 -1.40 -3.73 12.64
CA LEU A 110 -1.57 -2.91 11.44
C LEU A 110 -0.23 -2.46 10.84
N GLU A 111 0.69 -2.01 11.69
CA GLU A 111 2.03 -1.63 11.26
C GLU A 111 2.75 -2.81 10.61
N ASN A 112 2.76 -3.98 11.27
CA ASN A 112 3.46 -5.17 10.79
C ASN A 112 2.96 -5.60 9.40
N ILE A 113 1.64 -5.75 9.22
CA ILE A 113 1.11 -6.19 7.91
C ILE A 113 1.42 -5.19 6.79
N ILE A 114 1.46 -3.88 7.07
CA ILE A 114 1.81 -2.86 6.07
C ILE A 114 3.30 -2.93 5.73
N VAL A 115 4.18 -3.02 6.73
CA VAL A 115 5.63 -3.12 6.52
C VAL A 115 5.99 -4.40 5.74
N ASP A 116 5.39 -5.52 6.13
CA ASP A 116 5.60 -6.81 5.47
C ASP A 116 5.10 -6.75 4.02
N PHE A 117 3.93 -6.15 3.79
CA PHE A 117 3.40 -6.01 2.43
C PHE A 117 4.28 -5.12 1.56
N ILE A 118 4.74 -3.96 2.05
CA ILE A 118 5.64 -3.08 1.28
C ILE A 118 6.93 -3.84 0.94
N THR A 119 7.47 -4.61 1.88
CA THR A 119 8.69 -5.41 1.66
C THR A 119 8.50 -6.44 0.54
N VAL A 120 7.39 -7.16 0.55
CA VAL A 120 7.08 -8.16 -0.48
C VAL A 120 6.73 -7.50 -1.81
N ALA A 121 5.95 -6.42 -1.80
CA ALA A 121 5.55 -5.70 -3.01
C ALA A 121 6.76 -5.13 -3.78
N ARG A 122 7.83 -4.73 -3.09
CA ARG A 122 9.11 -4.33 -3.71
C ARG A 122 9.74 -5.46 -4.52
N LYS A 123 9.63 -6.69 -4.05
CA LYS A 123 10.22 -7.87 -4.70
C LYS A 123 9.34 -8.44 -5.80
N THR A 124 8.02 -8.38 -5.63
CA THR A 124 7.06 -9.07 -6.50
C THR A 124 6.47 -8.17 -7.60
N PHE A 125 6.27 -6.88 -7.35
CA PHE A 125 5.48 -6.02 -8.26
C PHE A 125 6.22 -4.80 -8.82
N SER A 126 7.55 -4.71 -8.64
CA SER A 126 8.35 -3.57 -9.09
C SER A 126 7.79 -2.22 -8.64
N ILE A 127 7.37 -2.08 -7.37
CA ILE A 127 6.84 -0.80 -6.89
C ILE A 127 7.93 0.30 -6.87
N ASP A 128 7.51 1.54 -7.07
CA ASP A 128 8.32 2.73 -6.85
C ASP A 128 8.26 3.12 -5.36
N THR A 129 9.36 2.94 -4.64
CA THR A 129 9.41 3.21 -3.19
C THR A 129 9.27 4.70 -2.86
N GLU A 130 9.54 5.58 -3.82
CA GLU A 130 9.33 7.02 -3.70
C GLU A 130 7.88 7.42 -3.98
N LYS A 131 7.00 6.45 -4.31
CA LYS A 131 5.58 6.68 -4.64
C LYS A 131 4.63 5.84 -3.82
N ILE A 132 4.87 5.77 -2.53
CA ILE A 132 4.01 5.07 -1.57
C ILE A 132 3.13 6.09 -0.83
N THR A 133 1.83 6.06 -1.07
CA THR A 133 0.85 6.95 -0.44
C THR A 133 0.02 6.22 0.61
N LEU A 134 -0.04 6.76 1.82
CA LEU A 134 -0.91 6.27 2.90
C LEU A 134 -2.22 7.06 2.93
N ILE A 135 -3.35 6.42 2.63
CA ILE A 135 -4.68 7.04 2.58
C ILE A 135 -5.51 6.54 3.75
N GLY A 136 -6.02 7.45 4.57
CA GLY A 136 -6.94 7.14 5.67
C GLY A 136 -8.29 7.85 5.54
N TYR A 137 -9.37 7.12 5.77
CA TYR A 137 -10.74 7.64 5.82
C TYR A 137 -11.34 7.46 7.22
N SER A 138 -12.02 8.48 7.77
CA SER A 138 -12.68 8.39 9.08
C SER A 138 -11.71 7.92 10.17
N ASN A 139 -12.02 6.87 10.94
CA ASN A 139 -11.10 6.30 11.93
C ASN A 139 -9.77 5.82 11.32
N GLY A 140 -9.75 5.47 10.04
CA GLY A 140 -8.54 5.11 9.31
C GLY A 140 -7.60 6.30 9.09
N ALA A 141 -8.12 7.54 9.04
CA ALA A 141 -7.27 8.73 9.01
C ALA A 141 -6.54 8.93 10.35
N ILE A 142 -7.18 8.62 11.48
CA ILE A 142 -6.51 8.64 12.80
C ILE A 142 -5.38 7.60 12.83
N GLN A 143 -5.62 6.40 12.27
CA GLN A 143 -4.60 5.36 12.13
C GLN A 143 -3.46 5.83 11.21
N ALA A 144 -3.80 6.47 10.10
CA ALA A 144 -2.83 7.01 9.14
C ALA A 144 -1.95 8.10 9.75
N THR A 145 -2.51 9.01 10.58
CA THR A 145 -1.71 10.01 11.30
C THR A 145 -0.71 9.35 12.25
N LYS A 146 -1.13 8.33 13.01
CA LYS A 146 -0.24 7.59 13.94
C LYS A 146 0.87 6.85 13.19
N LEU A 147 0.51 6.12 12.12
CA LEU A 147 1.45 5.35 11.33
C LEU A 147 2.40 6.24 10.54
N GLY A 148 1.90 7.33 9.95
CA GLY A 148 2.71 8.34 9.28
C GLY A 148 3.70 9.03 10.21
N LYS A 149 3.35 9.21 11.49
CA LYS A 149 4.30 9.67 12.52
C LYS A 149 5.38 8.63 12.80
N SER A 150 5.01 7.38 13.11
CA SER A 150 5.98 6.34 13.52
C SER A 150 6.80 5.76 12.36
N LYS A 151 6.32 5.87 11.12
CA LYS A 151 6.91 5.27 9.91
C LYS A 151 6.94 6.25 8.73
N SER A 152 7.19 7.53 8.99
CA SER A 152 7.24 8.58 7.95
C SER A 152 8.14 8.21 6.76
N PHE A 153 9.25 7.52 7.01
CA PHE A 153 10.20 7.08 5.97
C PHE A 153 9.63 6.08 4.95
N LEU A 154 8.47 5.47 5.22
CA LEU A 154 7.84 4.52 4.27
C LEU A 154 6.96 5.20 3.24
N PHE A 155 6.58 6.46 3.46
CA PHE A 155 5.51 7.10 2.70
C PHE A 155 6.03 8.39 2.06
N SER A 156 5.79 8.54 0.76
CA SER A 156 6.00 9.80 0.04
C SER A 156 4.97 10.85 0.43
N SER A 157 3.78 10.40 0.84
CA SER A 157 2.64 11.26 1.15
C SER A 157 1.60 10.56 2.04
N ILE A 158 0.91 11.35 2.84
CA ILE A 158 -0.21 10.91 3.69
C ILE A 158 -1.48 11.64 3.26
N VAL A 159 -2.60 10.94 3.19
CA VAL A 159 -3.91 11.51 2.87
C VAL A 159 -4.86 11.24 4.02
N LEU A 160 -5.45 12.29 4.58
CA LEU A 160 -6.38 12.21 5.71
C LEU A 160 -7.74 12.75 5.28
N MET A 161 -8.77 11.91 5.34
CA MET A 161 -10.09 12.26 4.79
C MET A 161 -11.21 12.05 5.81
N ALA A 162 -12.10 13.05 5.91
CA ALA A 162 -13.34 13.02 6.68
C ALA A 162 -13.14 12.47 8.11
N SER A 163 -12.35 13.16 8.92
CA SER A 163 -11.92 12.65 10.22
C SER A 163 -11.55 13.74 11.21
N ASN A 164 -11.45 13.37 12.48
CA ASN A 164 -10.88 14.20 13.55
C ASN A 164 -9.39 13.87 13.75
N PHE A 165 -8.56 14.21 12.75
CA PHE A 165 -7.12 14.07 12.83
C PHE A 165 -6.53 14.99 13.89
N LYS A 166 -5.55 14.48 14.64
CA LYS A 166 -4.85 15.21 15.70
C LYS A 166 -3.36 15.04 15.53
N PHE A 167 -2.64 16.15 15.60
CA PHE A 167 -1.19 16.17 15.55
C PHE A 167 -0.65 16.37 16.97
N SER A 168 0.44 15.69 17.29
CA SER A 168 1.16 15.85 18.58
C SER A 168 2.63 16.21 18.41
N SER A 169 3.13 16.13 17.18
CA SER A 169 4.48 16.51 16.78
C SER A 169 4.51 16.65 15.26
N LYS A 170 5.57 17.28 14.74
CA LYS A 170 5.82 17.35 13.31
C LYS A 170 5.83 15.94 12.69
N ILE A 171 5.18 15.81 11.54
CA ILE A 171 5.30 14.67 10.63
C ILE A 171 6.03 15.18 9.39
N LYS A 172 7.14 14.53 9.03
CA LYS A 172 8.01 14.98 7.92
C LYS A 172 7.38 14.75 6.54
N THR A 173 6.58 13.70 6.41
CA THR A 173 5.90 13.35 5.16
C THR A 173 4.82 14.38 4.82
N PRO A 174 4.76 14.90 3.58
CA PRO A 174 3.69 15.78 3.11
C PRO A 174 2.29 15.20 3.34
N ILE A 175 1.35 16.03 3.79
CA ILE A 175 0.00 15.60 4.16
C ILE A 175 -1.06 16.35 3.35
N TYR A 176 -1.90 15.59 2.65
CA TYR A 176 -3.08 16.06 1.94
C TYR A 176 -4.33 15.79 2.76
N ILE A 177 -5.04 16.82 3.18
CA ILE A 177 -6.20 16.69 4.06
C ILE A 177 -7.46 17.07 3.28
N ILE A 178 -8.49 16.23 3.34
CA ILE A 178 -9.79 16.48 2.71
C ILE A 178 -10.87 16.44 3.80
N GLN A 179 -11.62 17.53 3.97
CA GLN A 179 -12.72 17.58 4.93
C GLN A 179 -13.98 18.21 4.34
N GLY A 180 -15.11 17.54 4.53
CA GLY A 180 -16.42 18.03 4.10
C GLY A 180 -16.98 19.12 5.02
N THR A 181 -17.61 20.14 4.46
CA THR A 181 -18.21 21.25 5.24
C THR A 181 -19.50 20.88 5.96
N LYS A 182 -20.15 19.78 5.55
CA LYS A 182 -21.39 19.26 6.14
C LYS A 182 -21.16 17.94 6.89
N ASP A 183 -19.92 17.60 7.22
CA ASP A 183 -19.60 16.44 8.07
C ASP A 183 -20.05 16.70 9.51
N ARG A 184 -20.96 15.85 10.01
CA ARG A 184 -21.61 16.05 11.32
C ARG A 184 -20.85 15.35 12.45
N TYR A 185 -20.08 14.30 12.14
CA TYR A 185 -19.24 13.62 13.12
C TYR A 185 -17.90 14.34 13.32
N PHE A 186 -17.36 14.90 12.24
CA PHE A 186 -16.08 15.62 12.21
C PHE A 186 -16.27 17.02 11.61
N PRO A 187 -16.83 17.97 12.39
CA PRO A 187 -17.09 19.31 11.88
C PRO A 187 -15.85 20.01 11.32
N ILE A 188 -16.02 20.71 10.20
CA ILE A 188 -14.94 21.44 9.52
C ILE A 188 -14.18 22.41 10.44
N LYS A 189 -14.86 23.02 11.43
CA LYS A 189 -14.23 23.87 12.45
C LYS A 189 -13.14 23.16 13.24
N LYS A 190 -13.29 21.85 13.52
CA LYS A 190 -12.26 21.05 14.18
C LYS A 190 -11.09 20.78 13.23
N ALA A 191 -11.37 20.51 11.96
CA ALA A 191 -10.34 20.33 10.94
C ALA A 191 -9.49 21.60 10.77
N TYR A 192 -10.09 22.78 10.68
CA TYR A 192 -9.34 24.05 10.66
C TYR A 192 -8.40 24.19 11.84
N LYS A 193 -8.88 23.96 13.07
CA LYS A 193 -8.03 24.01 14.27
C LYS A 193 -6.86 23.04 14.20
N SER A 194 -7.12 21.79 13.81
CA SER A 194 -6.08 20.77 13.66
C SER A 194 -5.06 21.12 12.57
N VAL A 195 -5.51 21.68 11.43
CA VAL A 195 -4.64 22.11 10.32
C VAL A 195 -3.77 23.28 10.72
N SER A 196 -4.33 24.31 11.38
CA SER A 196 -3.55 25.45 11.88
C SER A 196 -2.45 24.99 12.83
N TYR A 197 -2.79 24.16 13.82
CA TYR A 197 -1.81 23.61 14.73
C TYR A 197 -0.75 22.75 14.03
N ALA A 198 -1.13 21.93 13.05
CA ALA A 198 -0.19 21.13 12.28
C ALA A 198 0.83 21.99 11.50
N LYS A 199 0.36 23.10 10.92
CA LYS A 199 1.23 24.05 10.23
C LYS A 199 2.15 24.78 11.21
N GLU A 200 1.66 25.18 12.38
CA GLU A 200 2.46 25.82 13.44
C GLU A 200 3.62 24.94 13.92
N ILE A 201 3.39 23.62 14.06
CA ILE A 201 4.47 22.67 14.42
C ILE A 201 5.33 22.24 13.21
N GLY A 202 5.12 22.86 12.04
CA GLY A 202 5.96 22.70 10.85
C GLY A 202 5.67 21.47 9.98
N CYS A 203 4.46 20.91 10.03
CA CYS A 203 4.03 19.92 9.04
C CYS A 203 3.76 20.60 7.68
N ASP A 204 4.10 19.91 6.60
CA ASP A 204 3.68 20.31 5.25
C ASP A 204 2.24 19.82 5.00
N ILE A 205 1.30 20.76 4.95
CA ILE A 205 -0.13 20.49 4.86
C ILE A 205 -0.74 21.18 3.64
N THR A 206 -1.28 20.37 2.72
CA THR A 206 -2.28 20.81 1.74
C THR A 206 -3.67 20.51 2.28
N PHE A 207 -4.52 21.52 2.46
CA PHE A 207 -5.87 21.35 3.02
C PHE A 207 -6.96 21.68 2.00
N ILE A 208 -7.80 20.70 1.72
CA ILE A 208 -8.92 20.76 0.78
C ILE A 208 -10.23 20.76 1.57
N VAL A 209 -11.00 21.83 1.35
CA VAL A 209 -12.35 21.98 1.89
C VAL A 209 -13.33 21.48 0.83
N ALA A 210 -14.00 20.38 1.12
CA ALA A 210 -14.92 19.76 0.19
C ALA A 210 -16.35 20.27 0.46
N GLU A 211 -16.74 21.33 -0.25
CA GLU A 211 -17.99 22.04 -0.03
C GLU A 211 -19.22 21.12 -0.18
N GLY A 212 -20.17 21.22 0.74
CA GLY A 212 -21.41 20.44 0.75
C GLY A 212 -21.27 18.96 1.15
N LYS A 213 -20.06 18.42 1.29
CA LYS A 213 -19.84 16.97 1.55
C LYS A 213 -20.01 16.63 3.02
N ASN A 214 -20.52 15.42 3.29
CA ASN A 214 -20.84 14.96 4.63
C ASN A 214 -20.18 13.60 4.95
N ASP A 215 -20.57 13.03 6.09
CA ASP A 215 -20.02 11.80 6.66
C ASP A 215 -20.70 10.50 6.16
N TYR A 216 -21.85 10.61 5.50
CA TYR A 216 -22.69 9.44 5.17
C TYR A 216 -22.23 8.67 3.95
N ASN A 217 -21.67 9.35 2.96
CA ASN A 217 -21.35 8.75 1.69
C ASN A 217 -19.90 9.05 1.26
N PRO A 218 -18.97 8.10 1.47
CA PRO A 218 -17.57 8.28 1.08
C PRO A 218 -17.38 8.63 -0.41
N SER A 219 -18.26 8.13 -1.30
CA SER A 219 -18.14 8.36 -2.74
C SER A 219 -18.30 9.83 -3.15
N GLN A 220 -18.84 10.67 -2.27
CA GLN A 220 -18.89 12.11 -2.50
C GLN A 220 -17.47 12.69 -2.66
N TYR A 221 -16.45 12.15 -1.99
CA TYR A 221 -15.07 12.66 -2.05
C TYR A 221 -14.28 12.26 -3.31
N LYS A 222 -14.95 11.66 -4.30
CA LYS A 222 -14.30 11.14 -5.51
C LYS A 222 -13.58 12.22 -6.33
N SER A 223 -14.12 13.44 -6.39
CA SER A 223 -13.46 14.54 -7.12
C SER A 223 -12.15 14.95 -6.45
N GLU A 224 -12.15 15.14 -5.13
CA GLU A 224 -10.93 15.52 -4.40
C GLU A 224 -9.89 14.40 -4.44
N LEU A 225 -10.33 13.13 -4.48
CA LEU A 225 -9.41 12.01 -4.64
C LEU A 225 -8.82 11.94 -6.07
N LYS A 226 -9.51 12.47 -7.09
CA LYS A 226 -8.92 12.66 -8.42
C LYS A 226 -7.89 13.79 -8.40
N ASP A 227 -8.20 14.90 -7.74
CA ASP A 227 -7.28 16.04 -7.63
C ASP A 227 -6.02 15.67 -6.84
N LEU A 228 -6.14 14.79 -5.84
CA LEU A 228 -5.01 14.17 -5.15
C LEU A 228 -4.01 13.56 -6.14
N THR A 229 -4.46 12.84 -7.17
CA THR A 229 -3.52 12.22 -8.11
C THR A 229 -2.70 13.24 -8.88
N THR A 230 -3.29 14.39 -9.23
CA THR A 230 -2.59 15.50 -9.87
C THR A 230 -1.58 16.13 -8.90
N TRP A 231 -1.95 16.32 -7.63
CA TRP A 231 -1.04 16.79 -6.60
C TRP A 231 0.13 15.83 -6.37
N LEU A 232 -0.13 14.52 -6.31
CA LEU A 232 0.93 13.51 -6.20
C LEU A 232 1.89 13.60 -7.38
N GLU A 233 1.38 13.61 -8.61
CA GLU A 233 2.18 13.63 -9.83
C GLU A 233 3.04 14.90 -9.98
N ASN A 234 2.48 16.07 -9.64
CA ASN A 234 3.11 17.38 -9.93
C ASN A 234 3.89 17.98 -8.74
N THR A 235 3.57 17.59 -7.51
CA THR A 235 4.14 18.21 -6.30
C THR A 235 5.01 17.24 -5.52
N ILE A 236 4.61 15.97 -5.42
CA ILE A 236 5.31 14.99 -4.57
C ILE A 236 6.29 14.12 -5.37
N TRP A 237 5.86 13.63 -6.53
CA TRP A 237 6.61 12.60 -7.27
C TRP A 237 7.50 13.17 -8.36
N ASN A 238 7.14 14.32 -8.95
CA ASN A 238 7.96 15.04 -9.90
C ASN A 238 7.93 16.53 -9.56
N PRO A 239 8.50 16.95 -8.41
CA PRO A 239 8.61 18.36 -8.12
C PRO A 239 9.42 19.01 -9.24
N VAL A 240 8.84 20.00 -9.92
CA VAL A 240 9.60 20.86 -10.83
C VAL A 240 10.60 21.62 -9.95
N LEU A 241 11.87 21.26 -10.08
CA LEU A 241 13.01 21.94 -9.43
C LEU A 241 13.28 23.28 -10.13
#